data_AF-A0A2V6RF70-F1
#
_entry.id   AF-A0A2V6RF70-F1
#
_cell.length_a   1.000
_cell.length_b   1.000
_cell.length_c   1.000
_cell.angle_alpha   90.00
_cell.angle_beta   90.00
_cell.angle_gamma   90.00
#
_symmetry.space_group_name_H-M   'P 1'
#
loop_
_entity.id
_entity.type
_entity.pdbx_description
1 polymer ?
#
loop_
_entity_poly.entity_id
_entity_poly.type
_entity_poly.pdbx_seq_one_letter_code
_entity_poly.pdbx_strand_id
1 'polypeptide(L)'
;MRAFKRVGLGAALAVTLASYGVSVQANDREKLAMARLRLTTETQTLPPNCTLVGTVKDDSMEDLRKKIVRAGGDTGLLSFPSDDLSIINAKVYRCPAYSPSIPPPPPTR
;
A
#
# COMPACT_ATOMS: atom_id res chain seq x y z
N MET A 1 1.40 -15.31 47.35
CA MET A 1 1.67 -16.74 47.10
C MET A 1 0.34 -17.41 46.78
N ARG A 2 0.07 -17.75 45.52
CA ARG A 2 -1.18 -18.40 45.09
C ARG A 2 -0.84 -19.77 44.49
N ALA A 3 -1.49 -20.79 45.02
CA ALA A 3 -1.20 -22.19 44.81
C ALA A 3 -1.57 -22.66 43.38
N PHE A 4 -0.65 -23.40 42.74
CA PHE A 4 -0.89 -24.13 41.51
C PHE A 4 -1.69 -25.40 41.81
N LYS A 5 -2.92 -25.50 41.31
CA LYS A 5 -3.69 -26.75 41.32
C LYS A 5 -3.58 -27.40 39.94
N ARG A 6 -3.15 -28.67 39.93
CA ARG A 6 -2.83 -29.46 38.73
C ARG A 6 -4.08 -29.90 37.97
N VAL A 7 -4.02 -29.67 36.66
CA VAL A 7 -4.49 -30.44 35.49
C VAL A 7 -5.47 -31.59 35.76
N GLY A 8 -6.70 -31.43 35.28
CA GLY A 8 -7.62 -32.52 34.96
C GLY A 8 -7.56 -32.80 33.46
N LEU A 9 -7.03 -33.97 33.10
CA LEU A 9 -7.01 -34.51 31.74
C LEU A 9 -8.41 -35.07 31.43
N GLY A 10 -9.18 -34.37 30.60
CA GLY A 10 -10.51 -34.80 30.16
C GLY A 10 -10.65 -34.56 28.67
N ALA A 11 -10.85 -35.64 27.92
CA ALA A 11 -10.92 -35.63 26.46
C ALA A 11 -12.03 -34.71 25.92
N ALA A 12 -11.64 -33.73 25.12
CA ALA A 12 -12.52 -33.03 24.20
C ALA A 12 -11.75 -32.78 22.90
N LEU A 13 -11.95 -33.68 21.93
CA LEU A 13 -11.66 -33.44 20.52
C LEU A 13 -12.47 -32.22 20.06
N ALA A 14 -11.80 -31.09 19.82
CA ALA A 14 -12.40 -29.93 19.16
C ALA A 14 -11.36 -29.23 18.28
N VAL A 15 -11.45 -29.56 16.99
CA VAL A 15 -10.99 -28.85 15.80
C VAL A 15 -10.44 -27.43 16.03
N THR A 16 -9.15 -27.23 15.77
CA THR A 16 -8.59 -25.90 15.45
C THR A 16 -7.72 -25.98 14.20
N LEU A 17 -8.29 -26.50 13.11
CA LEU A 17 -7.78 -26.29 11.75
C LEU A 17 -8.38 -24.98 11.19
N ALA A 18 -7.92 -23.83 11.66
CA ALA A 18 -8.26 -22.57 11.01
C ALA A 18 -7.22 -21.50 11.32
N SER A 19 -6.35 -21.22 10.34
CA SER A 19 -5.85 -19.89 9.93
C SER A 19 -4.38 -19.86 9.45
N TYR A 20 -3.98 -20.76 8.56
CA TYR A 20 -2.72 -20.64 7.81
C TYR A 20 -3.00 -20.35 6.31
N GLY A 21 -3.86 -19.38 6.00
CA GLY A 21 -4.29 -19.16 4.61
C GLY A 21 -4.27 -17.71 4.12
N VAL A 22 -3.91 -16.74 4.97
CA VAL A 22 -4.16 -15.32 4.66
C VAL A 22 -2.92 -14.57 4.17
N SER A 23 -1.73 -15.14 4.31
CA SER A 23 -0.48 -14.39 4.17
C SER A 23 0.06 -14.28 2.74
N VAL A 24 -0.24 -15.24 1.86
CA VAL A 24 0.31 -15.25 0.48
C VAL A 24 -0.39 -14.21 -0.39
N GLN A 25 -1.72 -14.14 -0.32
CA GLN A 25 -2.50 -13.21 -1.16
C GLN A 25 -2.29 -11.73 -0.78
N ALA A 26 -2.01 -11.43 0.49
CA ALA A 26 -1.70 -10.08 0.95
C ALA A 26 -0.39 -9.57 0.34
N ASN A 27 0.64 -10.43 0.31
CA ASN A 27 1.94 -10.11 -0.27
C ASN A 27 1.85 -9.85 -1.78
N ASP A 28 1.10 -10.68 -2.51
CA ASP A 28 0.91 -10.50 -3.95
C ASP A 28 0.12 -9.23 -4.28
N ARG A 29 -0.90 -8.90 -3.47
CA ARG A 29 -1.66 -7.65 -3.62
C ARG A 29 -0.81 -6.42 -3.33
N GLU A 30 0.01 -6.45 -2.28
CA GLU A 30 0.93 -5.35 -1.95
C GLU A 30 1.95 -5.16 -3.09
N LYS A 31 2.55 -6.25 -3.58
CA LYS A 31 3.48 -6.23 -4.72
C LYS A 31 2.84 -5.68 -5.99
N LEU A 32 1.61 -6.07 -6.32
CA LEU A 32 0.88 -5.55 -7.48
C LEU A 32 0.53 -4.07 -7.32
N ALA A 33 0.15 -3.64 -6.11
CA ALA A 33 -0.12 -2.23 -5.83
C ALA A 33 1.16 -1.38 -5.92
N MET A 34 2.28 -1.89 -5.39
CA MET A 34 3.60 -1.26 -5.56
C MET A 34 4.02 -1.17 -7.03
N ALA A 35 3.73 -2.18 -7.84
CA ALA A 35 4.04 -2.18 -9.28
C ALA A 35 3.26 -1.11 -10.07
N ARG A 36 2.10 -0.66 -9.56
CA ARG A 36 1.27 0.38 -10.18
C ARG A 36 1.55 1.78 -9.62
N LEU A 37 2.32 1.86 -8.54
CA LEU A 37 2.59 3.10 -7.84
C LEU A 37 3.40 4.05 -8.73
N ARG A 38 2.91 5.28 -8.88
CA ARG A 38 3.61 6.36 -9.58
C ARG A 38 4.35 7.24 -8.60
N LEU A 39 5.65 7.41 -8.78
CA LEU A 39 6.46 8.30 -7.95
C LEU A 39 6.97 9.45 -8.82
N THR A 40 6.84 10.67 -8.33
CA THR A 40 7.27 11.87 -9.04
C THR A 40 7.75 12.93 -8.07
N THR A 41 8.68 13.78 -8.48
CA THR A 41 9.09 15.00 -7.76
C THR A 41 8.39 16.24 -8.32
N GLU A 42 7.70 16.12 -9.45
CA GLU A 42 7.12 17.23 -10.20
C GLU A 42 5.61 17.28 -10.00
N THR A 43 5.11 18.37 -9.41
CA THR A 43 3.69 18.59 -9.17
C THR A 43 2.88 18.65 -10.46
N GLN A 44 3.44 19.17 -11.55
CA GLN A 44 2.76 19.25 -12.85
C GLN A 44 2.41 17.89 -13.48
N THR A 45 3.03 16.80 -13.01
CA THR A 45 2.80 15.45 -13.55
C THR A 45 1.63 14.72 -12.90
N LEU A 46 1.03 15.31 -11.86
CA LEU A 46 -0.12 14.72 -11.18
C LEU A 46 -1.36 14.75 -12.10
N PRO A 47 -2.04 13.61 -12.33
CA PRO A 47 -3.29 13.59 -13.09
C PRO A 47 -4.34 14.54 -12.51
N PRO A 48 -5.27 15.05 -13.33
CA PRO A 48 -6.41 15.80 -12.82
C PRO A 48 -7.26 14.92 -11.89
N ASN A 49 -7.88 15.55 -10.88
CA ASN A 49 -8.77 14.90 -9.89
C ASN A 49 -8.08 13.90 -8.94
N CYS A 50 -6.76 14.01 -8.73
CA CYS A 50 -6.10 13.30 -7.64
C CYS A 50 -6.53 13.86 -6.27
N THR A 51 -6.83 12.96 -5.33
CA THR A 51 -7.17 13.33 -3.94
C THR A 51 -5.98 13.09 -3.04
N LEU A 52 -5.60 14.07 -2.22
CA LEU A 52 -4.57 13.89 -1.20
C LEU A 52 -5.12 12.99 -0.09
N VAL A 53 -4.42 11.89 0.17
CA VAL A 53 -4.78 10.90 1.19
C VAL A 53 -3.97 11.10 2.47
N GLY A 54 -2.72 11.55 2.35
CA GLY A 54 -1.87 11.75 3.52
C GLY A 54 -0.44 12.13 3.17
N THR A 55 0.44 12.05 4.16
CA THR A 55 1.88 12.27 4.00
C THR A 55 2.62 11.19 4.77
N VAL A 56 3.65 10.63 4.15
CA VAL A 56 4.50 9.59 4.74
C VAL A 56 5.97 9.97 4.57
N LYS A 57 6.83 9.36 5.37
CA LYS A 57 8.29 9.52 5.25
C LYS A 57 9.01 8.23 5.55
N ASP A 58 10.16 8.07 4.92
CA ASP A 58 11.02 6.89 5.05
C ASP A 58 12.44 7.23 4.57
N ASP A 59 13.42 6.46 5.00
CA ASP A 59 14.80 6.52 4.52
C ASP A 59 15.06 5.54 3.35
N SER A 60 14.16 4.56 3.15
CA SER A 60 14.22 3.61 2.04
C SER A 60 13.09 3.82 1.05
N MET A 61 13.42 3.85 -0.25
CA MET A 61 12.42 3.88 -1.32
C MET A 61 11.50 2.64 -1.30
N GLU A 62 12.00 1.49 -0.85
CA GLU A 62 11.18 0.28 -0.78
C GLU A 62 10.09 0.43 0.28
N ASP A 63 10.46 0.83 1.48
CA ASP A 63 9.54 0.96 2.61
C ASP A 63 8.64 2.19 2.47
N LEU A 64 9.13 3.26 1.83
CA LEU A 64 8.31 4.39 1.40
C LEU A 64 7.17 3.93 0.48
N ARG A 65 7.47 3.11 -0.53
CA ARG A 65 6.45 2.58 -1.46
C ARG A 65 5.42 1.74 -0.73
N LYS A 66 5.85 0.88 0.20
CA LYS A 66 4.93 0.10 1.05
C LYS A 66 4.04 1.02 1.89
N LYS A 67 4.60 2.06 2.52
CA LYS A 67 3.85 3.05 3.30
C LYS A 67 2.81 3.78 2.45
N ILE A 68 3.17 4.20 1.23
CA ILE A 68 2.25 4.86 0.31
C ILE A 68 1.07 3.94 -0.04
N VAL A 69 1.36 2.68 -0.40
CA VAL A 69 0.33 1.67 -0.73
C VAL A 69 -0.57 1.39 0.47
N ARG A 70 0.00 1.23 1.67
CA ARG A 70 -0.75 0.99 2.91
C ARG A 70 -1.63 2.17 3.32
N ALA A 71 -1.21 3.39 3.01
CA ALA A 71 -2.03 4.59 3.15
C ALA A 71 -3.19 4.63 2.13
N GLY A 72 -3.25 3.71 1.16
CA GLY A 72 -4.30 3.62 0.15
C GLY A 72 -4.01 4.43 -1.11
N GLY A 73 -2.84 5.06 -1.21
CA GLY A 73 -2.43 5.82 -2.38
C GLY A 73 -1.94 4.96 -3.55
N ASP A 74 -1.98 5.55 -4.74
CA ASP A 74 -1.39 5.01 -5.96
C ASP A 74 -0.38 5.97 -6.59
N THR A 75 -0.21 7.15 -6.01
CA THR A 75 0.74 8.17 -6.46
C THR A 75 1.43 8.82 -5.27
N GLY A 76 2.76 8.95 -5.33
CA GLY A 76 3.59 9.63 -4.32
C GLY A 76 4.33 10.82 -4.92
N LEU A 77 4.05 12.02 -4.42
CA LEU A 77 4.83 13.22 -4.72
C LEU A 77 5.97 13.36 -3.71
N LEU A 78 7.19 13.11 -4.16
CA LEU A 78 8.40 13.09 -3.35
C LEU A 78 8.92 14.50 -3.09
N SER A 79 9.47 14.68 -1.91
CA SER A 79 10.20 15.87 -1.50
C SER A 79 11.34 15.47 -0.58
N PHE A 80 12.48 16.13 -0.73
CA PHE A 80 13.70 15.88 0.04
C PHE A 80 13.91 17.08 0.96
N PRO A 81 13.87 16.90 2.29
CA PRO A 81 14.11 17.98 3.22
C PRO A 81 15.58 18.41 3.16
N SER A 82 15.83 19.71 3.26
CA SER A 82 17.18 20.28 3.18
C SER A 82 18.06 19.89 4.38
N ASP A 83 17.42 19.65 5.53
CA ASP A 83 18.10 19.39 6.80
C ASP A 83 18.60 17.95 6.94
N ASP A 84 17.93 17.00 6.26
CA ASP A 84 18.26 15.57 6.33
C ASP A 84 17.98 14.86 5.00
N LEU A 85 19.01 14.75 4.17
CA LEU A 85 18.94 14.10 2.85
C LEU A 85 18.79 12.57 2.93
N SER A 86 18.89 11.97 4.12
CA SER A 86 18.64 10.54 4.30
C SER A 86 17.15 10.21 4.31
N ILE A 87 16.29 11.21 4.56
CA ILE A 87 14.84 11.04 4.65
C ILE A 87 14.16 11.51 3.37
N ILE A 88 13.20 10.73 2.91
CA ILE A 88 12.34 11.01 1.77
C ILE A 88 10.93 11.23 2.30
N ASN A 89 10.38 12.42 2.07
CA ASN A 89 8.98 12.71 2.36
C ASN A 89 8.14 12.49 1.10
N ALA A 90 6.95 11.94 1.25
CA ALA A 90 6.00 11.75 0.16
C ALA A 90 4.61 12.23 0.55
N LYS A 91 4.03 13.15 -0.23
CA LYS A 91 2.59 13.39 -0.22
C LYS A 91 1.92 12.27 -1.00
N VAL A 92 0.94 11.62 -0.38
CA VAL A 92 0.26 10.44 -0.92
C VAL A 92 -1.04 10.88 -1.57
N TYR A 93 -1.21 10.53 -2.85
CA TYR A 93 -2.42 10.80 -3.62
C TYR A 93 -3.08 9.49 -4.06
N ARG A 94 -4.41 9.56 -4.18
CA ARG A 94 -5.21 8.60 -4.91
C ARG A 94 -5.71 9.28 -6.17
N CYS A 95 -5.30 8.77 -7.32
CA CYS A 95 -5.68 9.31 -8.61
C CYS A 95 -6.69 8.37 -9.29
N PRO A 96 -7.66 8.90 -10.05
CA PRO A 96 -8.48 8.06 -10.90
C PRO A 96 -7.56 7.34 -11.89
N ALA A 97 -7.85 6.07 -12.18
CA ALA A 97 -7.12 5.34 -13.20
C ALA A 97 -7.23 6.11 -14.51
N TYR A 98 -6.08 6.40 -15.14
CA TYR A 98 -6.09 6.96 -16.49
C TYR A 98 -6.72 5.93 -17.42
N SER A 99 -7.99 6.14 -17.75
CA SER A 99 -8.63 5.42 -18.84
C SER A 99 -8.23 6.18 -20.11
N PRO A 100 -7.35 5.64 -20.96
CA PRO A 100 -7.17 6.24 -22.27
C PRO A 100 -8.54 6.18 -22.95
N SER A 101 -9.13 7.33 -23.20
CA SER A 101 -10.33 7.44 -24.03
C SER A 101 -9.96 6.80 -25.36
N ILE A 102 -10.47 5.60 -25.65
CA ILE A 102 -10.27 4.97 -26.95
C ILE A 102 -10.85 5.97 -27.95
N PRO A 103 -10.04 6.54 -28.86
CA PRO A 103 -10.59 7.44 -29.87
C PRO A 103 -11.64 6.67 -30.66
N PRO A 104 -12.81 7.27 -30.97
CA PRO A 104 -13.84 6.57 -31.72
C PRO A 104 -13.26 6.03 -33.03
N PRO A 105 -13.66 4.83 -33.46
CA PRO A 105 -13.16 4.27 -34.71
C PRO A 105 -13.43 5.25 -35.87
N PRO A 106 -12.51 5.38 -36.83
CA PRO A 106 -12.72 6.26 -37.98
C PRO A 106 -13.98 5.82 -38.76
N PRO A 107 -14.74 6.75 -39.35
CA PRO A 107 -15.93 6.40 -40.11
C PRO A 107 -15.56 5.51 -41.29
N THR A 108 -16.23 4.36 -41.42
CA THR A 108 -16.13 3.49 -42.60
C THR A 108 -16.69 4.24 -43.80
N ARG A 109 -15.86 4.49 -44.81
CA ARG A 109 -16.27 5.06 -46.09
C ARG A 109 -16.85 3.98 -47.00
#